data_AF-A0A2M7V4R3-F1
#
_entry.id   AF-A0A2M7V4R3-F1
#
_cell.length_a   1.000
_cell.length_b   1.000
_cell.length_c   1.000
_cell.angle_alpha   90.00
_cell.angle_beta   90.00
_cell.angle_gamma   90.00
#
_symmetry.space_group_name_H-M   'P 1'
#
loop_
_entity.id
_entity.type
_entity.pdbx_description
1 polymer ?
#
loop_
_entity_poly.entity_id
_entity_poly.type
_entity_poly.pdbx_seq_one_letter_code
_entity_poly.pdbx_strand_id
1 'polypeptide(L)'
;MLNLTKKQKQIFDYIASFIDKKGFSPTLEELRKHLRLKALSGVYQHVNALIEKGYITRDENATRGLGIRKQGKIDTIEIPLVGTITAGQPIEAIETRGNTITIARDTYFDPEQLYALKVVGDSMIEDGIFDGDMVVIKKQETADNGQTVVAVIDENEATLKKLYREKNKFRLQPANQNLLPIFRTEVEIRGIVIKIIRDFNNQLQKTKLFKTIDLFAGVGGIRLGFEKTGFETVFANDFESQCKDTYDLNFDGTKLFVEDIQKINEKKLPDFDFLLGGFPCQAFSIAGYRQGFHDEKGRGNLFYDVARILKEKQPMGFMLENVKNLKGHDKGKTFKIIIDTLEDLGYHVKSKVLNSMEYGNVPQNRERIYIVGFRDKRHYEKFSFPSTVRLTKKITDLLEETVDEKYYYNGKPLYKHLKDDVTNRETVYQWRRKYVRENKKGVCPTLTANMGMGGHNVPIIKDKKGIRKLTPLECARIQGFPMNYKLPKNISDSALYKQFGNSVTVPVVQAVARQIKKAIE
;
A
#
# COMPACT_ATOMS: atom_id res chain seq x y z
N MET A 1 -8.30 -12.17 -40.93
CA MET A 1 -7.11 -11.28 -41.08
C MET A 1 -7.48 -10.11 -41.97
N LEU A 2 -7.02 -8.89 -41.66
CA LEU A 2 -7.24 -7.74 -42.52
C LEU A 2 -6.30 -7.82 -43.74
N ASN A 3 -6.87 -7.89 -44.94
CA ASN A 3 -6.10 -7.97 -46.19
C ASN A 3 -5.27 -6.69 -46.40
N LEU A 4 -3.99 -6.86 -46.75
CA LEU A 4 -3.11 -5.77 -47.19
C LEU A 4 -3.41 -5.43 -48.65
N THR A 5 -3.45 -4.14 -48.98
CA THR A 5 -3.47 -3.73 -50.39
C THR A 5 -2.13 -4.03 -51.04
N LYS A 6 -2.09 -4.14 -52.37
CA LYS A 6 -0.85 -4.39 -53.13
C LYS A 6 0.29 -3.42 -52.76
N LYS A 7 -0.05 -2.13 -52.55
CA LYS A 7 0.90 -1.10 -52.12
C LYS A 7 1.36 -1.27 -50.67
N GLN A 8 0.44 -1.61 -49.75
CA GLN A 8 0.79 -1.88 -48.36
C GLN A 8 1.72 -3.09 -48.23
N LYS A 9 1.48 -4.15 -48.99
CA LYS A 9 2.36 -5.32 -49.05
C LYS A 9 3.75 -4.96 -49.57
N GLN A 10 3.85 -4.20 -50.66
CA GLN A 10 5.14 -3.72 -51.18
C GLN A 10 5.93 -2.89 -50.16
N ILE A 11 5.25 -2.04 -49.39
CA ILE A 11 5.87 -1.24 -48.33
C ILE A 11 6.38 -2.14 -47.20
N PHE A 12 5.55 -3.08 -46.75
CA PHE A 12 5.93 -4.03 -45.71
C PHE A 12 7.14 -4.88 -46.12
N ASP A 13 7.12 -5.47 -47.32
CA ASP A 13 8.19 -6.32 -47.85
C ASP A 13 9.50 -5.52 -48.01
N TYR A 14 9.41 -4.26 -48.41
CA TYR A 14 10.57 -3.38 -48.50
C TYR A 14 11.14 -3.03 -47.12
N ILE A 15 10.30 -2.67 -46.13
CA ILE A 15 10.77 -2.41 -44.76
C ILE A 15 11.45 -3.66 -44.19
N ALA A 16 10.85 -4.84 -44.38
CA ALA A 16 11.39 -6.10 -43.89
C ALA A 16 12.74 -6.44 -44.52
N SER A 17 12.84 -6.37 -45.84
CA SER A 17 14.10 -6.64 -46.55
C SER A 17 15.19 -5.59 -46.27
N PHE A 18 14.80 -4.34 -46.03
CA PHE A 18 15.74 -3.27 -45.70
C PHE A 18 16.35 -3.48 -44.30
N ILE A 19 15.53 -3.80 -43.31
CA ILE A 19 15.99 -4.12 -41.95
C ILE A 19 16.88 -5.36 -41.96
N ASP A 20 16.48 -6.42 -42.68
CA ASP A 20 17.25 -7.66 -42.77
C ASP A 20 18.64 -7.45 -43.38
N LYS A 21 18.75 -6.59 -44.40
CA LYS A 21 20.03 -6.31 -45.08
C LYS A 21 20.91 -5.27 -44.39
N LYS A 22 20.32 -4.30 -43.68
CA LYS A 22 21.04 -3.13 -43.15
C LYS A 22 21.11 -3.08 -41.63
N GLY A 23 20.32 -3.90 -40.92
CA GLY A 23 20.25 -3.92 -39.46
C GLY A 23 19.47 -2.74 -38.85
N PHE A 24 18.88 -1.85 -39.65
CA PHE A 24 18.09 -0.71 -39.18
C PHE A 24 16.93 -0.38 -40.13
N SER A 25 15.94 0.39 -39.66
CA SER A 25 14.75 0.69 -40.45
C SER A 25 14.99 1.75 -41.53
N PRO A 26 14.29 1.69 -42.68
CA PRO A 26 14.31 2.78 -43.65
C PRO A 26 13.61 4.02 -43.08
N THR A 27 13.98 5.20 -43.57
CA THR A 27 13.28 6.47 -43.33
C THR A 27 12.06 6.59 -44.24
N LEU A 28 11.13 7.49 -43.88
CA LEU A 28 9.96 7.78 -44.72
C LEU A 28 10.36 8.31 -46.11
N GLU A 29 11.49 9.01 -46.23
CA GLU A 29 11.99 9.54 -47.49
C GLU A 29 12.63 8.45 -48.37
N GLU A 30 13.33 7.48 -47.77
CA GLU A 30 13.83 6.28 -48.46
C GLU A 30 12.66 5.42 -48.98
N LEU A 31 11.59 5.29 -48.19
CA LEU A 31 10.34 4.64 -48.61
C LEU A 31 9.68 5.38 -49.78
N ARG A 32 9.60 6.72 -49.70
CA ARG A 32 9.02 7.55 -50.76
C ARG A 32 9.76 7.38 -52.09
N LYS A 33 11.11 7.40 -52.05
CA LYS A 33 11.97 7.22 -53.22
C LYS A 33 11.81 5.82 -53.81
N HIS A 34 11.81 4.78 -52.98
CA HIS A 34 11.65 3.39 -53.45
C HIS A 34 10.31 3.16 -54.15
N LEU A 35 9.23 3.72 -53.60
CA LEU A 35 7.87 3.57 -54.13
C LEU A 35 7.54 4.56 -55.25
N ARG A 36 8.48 5.44 -55.62
CA ARG A 36 8.31 6.50 -56.63
C ARG A 36 7.07 7.39 -56.38
N LEU A 37 6.80 7.71 -55.12
CA LEU A 37 5.66 8.55 -54.74
C LEU A 37 6.01 10.04 -54.80
N LYS A 38 5.08 10.86 -55.32
CA LYS A 38 5.28 12.31 -55.45
C LYS A 38 5.35 13.03 -54.11
N ALA A 39 4.57 12.59 -53.11
CA ALA A 39 4.46 13.24 -51.81
C ALA A 39 4.71 12.27 -50.65
N LEU A 40 5.32 12.79 -49.57
CA LEU A 40 5.61 12.03 -48.34
C LEU A 40 4.32 11.61 -47.61
N SER A 41 3.25 12.39 -47.74
CA SER A 41 1.93 12.11 -47.15
C SER A 41 1.35 10.76 -47.58
N GLY A 42 1.59 10.34 -48.84
CA GLY A 42 1.15 9.04 -49.34
C GLY A 42 1.88 7.86 -48.67
N VAL A 43 3.15 8.04 -48.30
CA VAL A 43 3.91 7.04 -47.51
C VAL A 43 3.34 6.98 -46.09
N TYR A 44 3.09 8.14 -45.49
CA TYR A 44 2.56 8.26 -44.13
C TYR A 44 1.24 7.51 -43.95
N GLN A 45 0.31 7.69 -44.89
CA GLN A 45 -0.99 7.00 -44.88
C GLN A 45 -0.83 5.47 -44.93
N HIS A 46 0.05 4.96 -45.78
CA HIS A 46 0.24 3.51 -45.89
C HIS A 46 0.99 2.92 -44.71
N VAL A 47 1.98 3.63 -44.14
CA VAL A 47 2.70 3.21 -42.93
C VAL A 47 1.75 3.18 -41.74
N ASN A 48 0.94 4.22 -41.53
CA ASN A 48 -0.05 4.22 -40.46
C ASN A 48 -1.08 3.11 -40.63
N ALA A 49 -1.57 2.87 -41.84
CA ALA A 49 -2.48 1.75 -42.10
C ALA A 49 -1.84 0.37 -41.81
N LEU A 50 -0.52 0.22 -41.99
CA LEU A 50 0.21 -1.00 -41.61
C LEU A 50 0.38 -1.12 -40.09
N ILE A 51 0.54 -0.01 -39.38
CA ILE A 51 0.58 0.06 -37.90
C ILE A 51 -0.79 -0.32 -37.33
N GLU A 52 -1.86 0.30 -37.82
CA GLU A 52 -3.24 0.02 -37.40
C GLU A 52 -3.62 -1.45 -37.65
N LYS A 53 -3.17 -2.01 -38.78
CA LYS A 53 -3.36 -3.43 -39.10
C LYS A 53 -2.42 -4.35 -38.31
N GLY A 54 -1.50 -3.80 -37.51
CA GLY A 54 -0.63 -4.54 -36.60
C GLY A 54 0.56 -5.25 -37.25
N TYR A 55 0.92 -4.92 -38.49
CA TYR A 55 2.04 -5.55 -39.20
C TYR A 55 3.40 -4.92 -38.88
N ILE A 56 3.42 -3.63 -38.55
CA ILE A 56 4.66 -2.89 -38.19
C ILE A 56 4.44 -2.06 -36.93
N THR A 57 5.51 -1.76 -36.21
CA THR A 57 5.53 -0.84 -35.07
C THR A 57 6.30 0.42 -35.42
N ARG A 58 6.03 1.51 -34.71
CA ARG A 58 6.76 2.77 -34.87
C ARG A 58 7.17 3.32 -33.50
N ASP A 59 8.45 3.64 -33.35
CA ASP A 59 8.95 4.49 -32.29
C ASP A 59 8.87 5.96 -32.77
N GLU A 60 8.12 6.79 -32.05
CA GLU A 60 7.92 8.20 -32.38
C GLU A 60 9.15 9.07 -32.08
N ASN A 61 10.06 8.58 -31.23
CA ASN A 61 11.25 9.32 -30.82
C ASN A 61 12.49 8.99 -31.67
N ALA A 62 12.37 8.07 -32.64
CA ALA A 62 13.49 7.65 -33.48
C ALA A 62 13.24 7.97 -34.97
N THR A 63 14.22 8.60 -35.64
CA THR A 63 14.19 8.86 -37.09
C THR A 63 14.14 7.59 -37.93
N ARG A 64 14.56 6.45 -37.36
CA ARG A 64 14.49 5.10 -37.93
C ARG A 64 13.74 4.14 -37.00
N GLY A 65 12.54 4.55 -36.60
CA GLY A 65 11.72 3.85 -35.61
C GLY A 65 10.81 2.74 -36.13
N LEU A 66 10.90 2.31 -37.41
CA LEU A 66 9.98 1.29 -37.94
C LEU A 66 10.46 -0.14 -37.62
N GLY A 67 9.62 -0.93 -36.97
CA GLY A 67 9.89 -2.34 -36.66
C GLY A 67 8.92 -3.28 -37.38
N ILE A 68 9.39 -4.43 -37.86
CA ILE A 68 8.51 -5.50 -38.37
C ILE A 68 8.00 -6.33 -37.21
N ARG A 69 6.69 -6.51 -37.12
CA ARG A 69 6.11 -7.49 -36.21
C ARG A 69 6.18 -8.86 -36.89
N LYS A 70 7.27 -9.61 -36.65
CA LYS A 70 7.41 -10.98 -37.21
C LYS A 70 6.34 -11.89 -36.60
N GLN A 71 5.36 -12.31 -37.39
CA GLN A 71 4.55 -13.49 -37.07
C GLN A 71 5.39 -14.74 -37.38
N GLY A 72 6.17 -15.18 -36.40
CA GLY A 72 6.75 -16.51 -36.34
C GLY A 72 6.36 -17.15 -35.01
N LYS A 73 6.14 -18.47 -34.99
CA LYS A 73 6.14 -19.22 -33.73
C LYS A 73 7.45 -18.85 -33.01
N ILE A 74 7.35 -18.28 -31.81
CA ILE A 74 8.52 -18.11 -30.95
C ILE A 74 9.00 -19.53 -30.68
N ASP A 75 10.20 -19.85 -31.11
CA ASP A 75 10.83 -21.11 -30.73
C ASP A 75 11.02 -21.03 -29.22
N THR A 76 10.29 -21.87 -28.49
CA THR A 76 10.17 -21.80 -27.03
C THR A 76 10.73 -23.07 -26.43
N ILE A 77 11.37 -22.92 -25.28
CA ILE A 77 11.86 -24.04 -24.48
C ILE A 77 11.17 -23.98 -23.12
N GLU A 78 10.88 -25.15 -22.56
CA GLU A 78 10.42 -25.28 -21.19
C GLU A 78 11.61 -25.54 -20.29
N ILE A 79 11.74 -24.75 -19.24
CA ILE A 79 12.79 -24.92 -18.23
C ILE A 79 12.13 -25.18 -16.87
N PRO A 80 12.74 -26.00 -15.99
CA PRO A 80 12.17 -26.31 -14.69
C PRO A 80 12.14 -25.08 -13.77
N LEU A 81 11.02 -24.85 -13.10
CA LEU A 81 10.88 -23.90 -11.99
C LEU A 81 11.18 -24.64 -10.70
N VAL A 82 12.39 -24.44 -10.16
CA VAL A 82 12.91 -25.27 -9.08
C VAL A 82 12.40 -24.83 -7.71
N GLY A 83 12.08 -23.55 -7.52
CA GLY A 83 11.54 -23.05 -6.25
C GLY A 83 11.62 -21.52 -6.10
N THR A 84 11.54 -21.06 -4.85
CA THR A 84 11.73 -19.65 -4.46
C THR A 84 13.12 -19.44 -3.87
N ILE A 85 13.74 -18.30 -4.17
CA ILE A 85 15.03 -17.88 -3.59
C ILE A 85 14.91 -16.54 -2.90
N THR A 86 15.45 -16.43 -1.69
CA THR A 86 15.47 -15.16 -0.99
C THR A 86 16.63 -14.29 -1.48
N ALA A 87 16.29 -13.04 -1.76
CA ALA A 87 17.23 -11.96 -1.83
C ALA A 87 17.70 -11.60 -0.39
N GLY A 88 16.96 -11.89 0.67
CA GLY A 88 17.34 -11.57 2.06
C GLY A 88 18.24 -12.58 2.77
N GLN A 89 17.96 -12.78 4.08
CA GLN A 89 18.54 -13.85 4.89
C GLN A 89 18.26 -15.22 4.24
N PRO A 90 19.16 -16.18 4.42
CA PRO A 90 19.12 -17.39 3.63
C PRO A 90 17.95 -18.28 4.12
N ILE A 91 17.32 -19.03 3.22
CA ILE A 91 16.23 -19.98 3.51
C ILE A 91 16.47 -21.24 2.67
N GLU A 92 16.06 -22.41 3.16
CA GLU A 92 16.00 -23.65 2.37
C GLU A 92 15.24 -23.44 1.06
N ALA A 93 15.89 -23.77 -0.07
CA ALA A 93 15.22 -23.82 -1.36
C ALA A 93 14.27 -25.03 -1.40
N ILE A 94 12.96 -24.79 -1.28
CA ILE A 94 11.96 -25.85 -1.39
C ILE A 94 11.84 -26.28 -2.87
N GLU A 95 12.35 -27.47 -3.21
CA GLU A 95 12.18 -28.08 -4.53
C GLU A 95 10.70 -28.37 -4.80
N THR A 96 10.07 -27.56 -5.65
CA THR A 96 8.70 -27.85 -6.10
C THR A 96 8.77 -28.72 -7.35
N ARG A 97 8.88 -30.03 -7.20
CA ARG A 97 8.92 -30.97 -8.34
C ARG A 97 7.62 -30.88 -9.15
N GLY A 98 7.71 -30.43 -10.41
CA GLY A 98 6.63 -30.55 -11.41
C GLY A 98 6.24 -29.30 -12.18
N ASN A 99 6.77 -28.11 -11.85
CA ASN A 99 6.42 -26.87 -12.57
C ASN A 99 7.53 -26.48 -13.57
N THR A 100 7.16 -26.12 -14.80
CA THR A 100 8.05 -25.56 -15.82
C THR A 100 7.62 -24.13 -16.17
N ILE A 101 8.54 -23.32 -16.69
CA ILE A 101 8.22 -22.05 -17.34
C ILE A 101 8.64 -22.09 -18.81
N THR A 102 7.82 -21.50 -19.68
CA THR A 102 8.11 -21.38 -21.10
C THR A 102 8.87 -20.08 -21.36
N ILE A 103 10.05 -20.19 -21.96
CA ILE A 103 10.87 -19.03 -22.33
C ILE A 103 11.20 -19.08 -23.83
N ALA A 104 11.39 -17.91 -24.44
CA ALA A 104 11.93 -17.85 -25.80
C ALA A 104 13.33 -18.49 -25.83
N ARG A 105 13.55 -19.40 -26.77
CA ARG A 105 14.82 -20.12 -26.95
C ARG A 105 15.92 -19.13 -27.25
N ASP A 106 16.98 -19.21 -26.46
CA ASP A 106 18.24 -18.53 -26.72
C ASP A 106 19.20 -19.53 -27.37
N THR A 107 19.74 -19.20 -28.54
CA THR A 107 20.66 -20.09 -29.28
C THR A 107 22.00 -20.28 -28.58
N TYR A 108 22.33 -19.45 -27.59
CA TYR A 108 23.62 -19.49 -26.89
C TYR A 108 23.64 -20.42 -25.66
N PHE A 109 22.48 -20.92 -25.20
CA PHE A 109 22.40 -21.72 -23.97
C PHE A 109 21.71 -23.07 -24.23
N ASP A 110 22.28 -24.12 -23.67
CA ASP A 110 21.68 -25.45 -23.65
C ASP A 110 20.49 -25.47 -22.67
N PRO A 111 19.26 -25.78 -23.11
CA PRO A 111 18.08 -25.82 -22.26
C PRO A 111 18.21 -26.69 -21.01
N GLU A 112 18.96 -27.79 -21.07
CA GLU A 112 19.12 -28.72 -19.93
C GLU A 112 19.95 -28.12 -18.78
N GLN A 113 20.76 -27.11 -19.11
CA GLN A 113 21.57 -26.35 -18.15
C GLN A 113 20.81 -25.18 -17.53
N LEU A 114 19.55 -24.95 -17.89
CA LEU A 114 18.77 -23.82 -17.40
C LEU A 114 17.74 -24.27 -16.35
N TYR A 115 17.48 -23.38 -15.39
CA TYR A 115 16.36 -23.50 -14.47
C TYR A 115 15.90 -22.12 -14.02
N ALA A 116 14.69 -22.03 -13.48
CA ALA A 116 14.14 -20.78 -12.98
C ALA A 116 13.94 -20.81 -11.47
N LEU A 117 14.10 -19.65 -10.84
CA LEU A 117 13.75 -19.41 -9.43
C LEU A 117 12.89 -18.16 -9.33
N LYS A 118 11.91 -18.19 -8.42
CA LYS A 118 11.12 -17.01 -8.08
C LYS A 118 11.80 -16.22 -6.96
N VAL A 119 12.01 -14.93 -7.16
CA VAL A 119 12.69 -14.06 -6.20
C VAL A 119 11.73 -13.62 -5.09
N VAL A 120 12.23 -13.66 -3.85
CA VAL A 120 11.53 -13.14 -2.66
C VAL A 120 12.45 -12.17 -1.91
N GLY A 121 11.99 -10.95 -1.66
CA GLY A 121 12.74 -9.90 -0.98
C GLY A 121 13.40 -8.89 -1.91
N ASP A 122 14.15 -7.95 -1.33
CA ASP A 122 14.57 -6.70 -1.98
C ASP A 122 16.09 -6.52 -2.08
N SER A 123 16.92 -7.55 -1.88
CA SER A 123 18.38 -7.34 -1.83
C SER A 123 19.06 -7.03 -3.15
N MET A 124 18.35 -7.16 -4.27
CA MET A 124 18.91 -7.04 -5.61
C MET A 124 18.20 -5.94 -6.43
N ILE A 125 17.48 -5.03 -5.77
CA ILE A 125 16.68 -3.99 -6.41
C ILE A 125 17.49 -3.01 -7.28
N GLU A 126 18.74 -2.73 -6.91
CA GLU A 126 19.62 -1.83 -7.68
C GLU A 126 20.14 -2.50 -8.97
N ASP A 127 20.10 -3.83 -9.04
CA ASP A 127 20.31 -4.60 -10.26
C ASP A 127 19.01 -4.83 -11.05
N GLY A 128 17.92 -4.21 -10.60
CA GLY A 128 16.60 -4.37 -11.22
C GLY A 128 15.99 -5.76 -11.00
N ILE A 129 16.37 -6.48 -9.95
CA ILE A 129 15.70 -7.74 -9.58
C ILE A 129 14.79 -7.44 -8.39
N PHE A 130 13.48 -7.48 -8.63
CA PHE A 130 12.47 -7.10 -7.64
C PHE A 130 11.79 -8.33 -7.01
N ASP A 131 11.17 -8.13 -5.84
CA ASP A 131 10.33 -9.14 -5.21
C ASP A 131 9.24 -9.63 -6.18
N GLY A 132 9.13 -10.95 -6.35
CA GLY A 132 8.19 -11.58 -7.27
C GLY A 132 8.70 -11.81 -8.69
N ASP A 133 9.86 -11.25 -9.08
CA ASP A 133 10.48 -11.53 -10.38
C ASP A 133 10.86 -13.02 -10.50
N MET A 134 10.91 -13.54 -11.73
CA MET A 134 11.53 -14.84 -12.01
C MET A 134 12.91 -14.61 -12.59
N VAL A 135 13.92 -15.31 -12.07
CA VAL A 135 15.28 -15.30 -12.62
C VAL A 135 15.56 -16.64 -13.30
N VAL A 136 16.10 -16.59 -14.51
CA VAL A 136 16.62 -17.76 -15.23
C VAL A 136 18.09 -17.88 -14.88
N ILE A 137 18.44 -19.06 -14.39
CA ILE A 137 19.75 -19.43 -13.91
C ILE A 137 20.38 -20.42 -14.87
N LYS A 138 21.63 -20.18 -15.24
CA LYS A 138 22.48 -21.17 -15.90
C LYS A 138 23.25 -21.95 -14.83
N LYS A 139 23.08 -23.27 -14.82
CA LYS A 139 23.81 -24.19 -13.92
C LYS A 139 25.29 -24.12 -14.22
N GLN A 140 26.08 -23.76 -13.22
CA GLN A 140 27.54 -23.77 -13.24
C GLN A 140 28.09 -23.58 -11.83
N GLU A 141 29.29 -24.10 -11.59
CA GLU A 141 29.93 -24.13 -10.26
C GLU A 141 30.88 -22.94 -10.02
N THR A 142 31.10 -22.11 -11.04
CA THR A 142 32.02 -20.97 -10.99
C THR A 142 31.34 -19.70 -11.47
N ALA A 143 31.74 -18.54 -10.96
CA ALA A 143 31.31 -17.24 -11.45
C ALA A 143 32.43 -16.20 -11.35
N ASP A 144 32.38 -15.21 -12.23
CA ASP A 144 33.30 -14.07 -12.25
C ASP A 144 32.86 -12.97 -11.26
N ASN A 145 33.81 -12.13 -10.88
CA ASN A 145 33.53 -11.01 -9.97
C ASN A 145 32.49 -10.06 -10.55
N GLY A 146 31.47 -9.75 -9.75
CA GLY A 146 30.36 -8.87 -10.11
C GLY A 146 29.16 -9.58 -10.73
N GLN A 147 29.25 -10.88 -11.06
CA GLN A 147 28.10 -11.65 -11.53
C GLN A 147 27.12 -11.92 -10.39
N THR A 148 25.82 -11.88 -10.71
CA THR A 148 24.76 -12.27 -9.78
C THR A 148 24.61 -13.79 -9.79
N VAL A 149 24.82 -14.40 -8.63
CA VAL A 149 24.90 -15.85 -8.46
C VAL A 149 23.82 -16.36 -7.51
N VAL A 150 23.44 -17.62 -7.71
CA VAL A 150 22.79 -18.44 -6.68
C VAL A 150 23.91 -19.04 -5.83
N ALA A 151 24.11 -18.47 -4.64
CA ALA A 151 25.10 -18.92 -3.67
C ALA A 151 24.40 -19.71 -2.56
N VAL A 152 24.90 -20.92 -2.29
CA VAL A 152 24.51 -21.70 -1.11
C VAL A 152 25.54 -21.46 -0.02
N ILE A 153 25.06 -21.07 1.14
CA ILE A 153 25.85 -20.81 2.35
C ILE A 153 25.22 -21.64 3.49
N ASP A 154 26.04 -22.13 4.42
CA ASP A 154 25.72 -22.82 5.69
C ASP A 154 24.37 -23.61 5.74
N GLU A 155 24.39 -24.93 5.94
CA GLU A 155 23.16 -25.76 6.13
C GLU A 155 22.09 -25.66 4.99
N ASN A 156 22.53 -25.60 3.73
CA ASN A 156 21.69 -25.60 2.50
C ASN A 156 20.85 -24.35 2.23
N GLU A 157 21.18 -23.20 2.82
CA GLU A 157 20.42 -21.99 2.55
C GLU A 157 20.91 -21.26 1.28
N ALA A 158 20.01 -21.06 0.30
CA ALA A 158 20.34 -20.43 -0.99
C ALA A 158 20.00 -18.93 -1.00
N THR A 159 20.90 -18.10 -1.54
CA THR A 159 20.69 -16.64 -1.66
C THR A 159 21.14 -16.09 -3.01
N LEU A 160 20.54 -14.97 -3.42
CA LEU A 160 20.89 -14.25 -4.65
C LEU A 160 21.75 -13.02 -4.33
N LYS A 161 23.01 -12.98 -4.79
CA LYS A 161 23.99 -11.90 -4.52
C LYS A 161 24.99 -11.71 -5.66
N LYS A 162 25.65 -10.55 -5.73
CA LYS A 162 26.87 -10.40 -6.53
C LYS A 162 28.04 -11.07 -5.85
N LEU A 163 28.77 -11.92 -6.57
CA LEU A 163 29.97 -12.57 -6.05
C LEU A 163 31.20 -11.69 -6.27
N TYR A 164 32.05 -11.55 -5.25
CA TYR A 164 33.40 -11.01 -5.38
C TYR A 164 34.40 -11.87 -4.62
N ARG A 165 35.44 -12.34 -5.33
CA ARG A 165 36.58 -13.06 -4.78
C ARG A 165 37.60 -12.06 -4.22
N GLU A 166 37.86 -12.15 -2.92
CA GLU A 166 38.90 -11.43 -2.21
C GLU A 166 39.97 -12.41 -1.72
N LYS A 167 41.18 -11.94 -1.35
CA LYS A 167 42.39 -12.78 -1.17
C LYS A 167 42.17 -14.11 -0.43
N ASN A 168 41.37 -14.13 0.65
CA ASN A 168 41.10 -15.33 1.47
C ASN A 168 39.60 -15.55 1.76
N LYS A 169 38.69 -14.90 1.01
CA LYS A 169 37.25 -14.97 1.27
C LYS A 169 36.42 -14.54 0.06
N PHE A 170 35.18 -14.98 0.02
CA PHE A 170 34.15 -14.50 -0.87
C PHE A 170 33.32 -13.42 -0.19
N ARG A 171 33.03 -12.34 -0.91
CA ARG A 171 32.05 -11.32 -0.54
C ARG A 171 30.82 -11.50 -1.41
N LEU A 172 29.70 -11.84 -0.79
CA LEU A 172 28.37 -11.89 -1.37
C LEU A 172 27.70 -10.54 -1.13
N GLN A 173 27.69 -9.71 -2.16
CA GLN A 173 27.26 -8.32 -2.11
C GLN A 173 25.79 -8.21 -2.52
N PRO A 174 24.89 -7.68 -1.66
CA PRO A 174 23.56 -7.27 -2.09
C PRO A 174 23.67 -6.06 -3.04
N ALA A 175 22.81 -6.02 -4.06
CA ALA A 175 22.52 -4.81 -4.83
C ALA A 175 21.33 -4.06 -4.20
N ASN A 176 21.50 -3.70 -2.92
CA ASN A 176 20.62 -2.85 -2.12
C ASN A 176 21.47 -2.18 -1.04
N GLN A 177 21.57 -0.85 -1.11
CA GLN A 177 22.40 -0.03 -0.21
C GLN A 177 22.04 -0.14 1.27
N ASN A 178 20.82 -0.60 1.59
CA ASN A 178 20.37 -0.75 2.98
C ASN A 178 20.77 -2.09 3.61
N LEU A 179 21.42 -3.00 2.86
CA LEU A 179 21.81 -4.33 3.33
C LEU A 179 23.33 -4.47 3.37
N LEU A 180 23.83 -5.15 4.41
CA LEU A 180 25.26 -5.39 4.58
C LEU A 180 25.74 -6.59 3.76
N PRO A 181 26.99 -6.58 3.24
CA PRO A 181 27.57 -7.72 2.54
C PRO A 181 27.79 -8.92 3.46
N ILE A 182 27.67 -10.13 2.90
CA ILE A 182 27.98 -11.38 3.61
C ILE A 182 29.38 -11.83 3.20
N PHE A 183 30.21 -12.19 4.17
CA PHE A 183 31.56 -12.69 3.93
C PHE A 183 31.67 -14.15 4.36
N ARG A 184 32.27 -14.99 3.51
CA ARG A 184 32.49 -16.42 3.76
C ARG A 184 33.84 -16.88 3.22
N THR A 185 34.45 -17.85 3.88
CA THR A 185 35.68 -18.51 3.39
C THR A 185 35.39 -19.46 2.23
N GLU A 186 34.21 -20.08 2.23
CA GLU A 186 33.73 -21.00 1.20
C GLU A 186 32.31 -20.65 0.79
N VAL A 187 31.99 -20.79 -0.50
CA VAL A 187 30.66 -20.58 -1.07
C VAL A 187 30.46 -21.61 -2.18
N GLU A 188 29.34 -22.32 -2.15
CA GLU A 188 28.93 -23.17 -3.26
C GLU A 188 28.09 -22.35 -4.25
N ILE A 189 28.47 -22.35 -5.53
CA ILE A 189 27.73 -21.67 -6.60
C ILE A 189 26.89 -22.71 -7.32
N ARG A 190 25.57 -22.52 -7.36
CA ARG A 190 24.64 -23.40 -8.11
C ARG A 190 24.33 -22.89 -9.52
N GLY A 191 24.65 -21.61 -9.78
CA GLY A 191 24.55 -21.03 -11.11
C GLY A 191 24.59 -19.50 -11.13
N ILE A 192 24.53 -18.95 -12.33
CA ILE A 192 24.53 -17.50 -12.59
C ILE A 192 23.20 -17.03 -13.19
N VAL A 193 22.75 -15.83 -12.81
CA VAL A 193 21.56 -15.21 -13.42
C VAL A 193 21.91 -14.75 -14.83
N ILE A 194 21.18 -15.26 -15.82
CA ILE A 194 21.37 -14.88 -17.23
C ILE A 194 20.20 -14.05 -17.77
N LYS A 195 19.01 -14.17 -17.17
CA LYS A 195 17.82 -13.48 -17.64
C LYS A 195 16.86 -13.22 -16.49
N ILE A 196 16.22 -12.07 -16.52
CA ILE A 196 15.12 -11.71 -15.63
C ILE A 196 13.84 -11.78 -16.44
N ILE A 197 12.87 -12.55 -15.96
CA ILE A 197 11.54 -12.65 -16.53
C ILE A 197 10.60 -11.96 -15.54
N ARG A 198 10.13 -10.79 -15.97
CA ARG A 198 9.02 -10.13 -15.32
C ARG A 198 7.77 -10.51 -16.05
N ASP A 199 6.84 -11.10 -15.33
CA ASP A 199 5.51 -11.32 -15.87
C ASP A 199 4.79 -9.97 -15.94
N PHE A 200 4.92 -9.30 -17.08
CA PHE A 200 4.16 -8.08 -17.35
C PHE A 200 2.66 -8.36 -17.45
N ASN A 201 2.20 -9.62 -17.57
CA ASN A 201 0.77 -9.95 -17.45
C ASN A 201 0.28 -9.94 -16.00
N ASN A 202 1.15 -10.12 -15.01
CA ASN A 202 0.82 -9.84 -13.61
C ASN A 202 0.80 -8.33 -13.28
N GLN A 203 1.36 -7.48 -14.15
CA GLN A 203 1.18 -6.02 -14.11
C GLN A 203 0.11 -5.49 -15.09
N LEU A 204 -0.32 -6.30 -16.07
CA LEU A 204 -1.35 -5.96 -17.08
C LEU A 204 -2.67 -6.72 -16.90
N GLN A 205 -2.80 -7.63 -15.93
CA GLN A 205 -4.04 -7.60 -15.16
C GLN A 205 -4.11 -6.17 -14.64
N LYS A 206 -5.07 -5.36 -15.12
CA LYS A 206 -5.56 -4.25 -14.32
C LYS A 206 -5.79 -4.87 -12.94
N THR A 207 -4.88 -4.70 -11.98
CA THR A 207 -5.19 -4.96 -10.58
C THR A 207 -6.47 -4.20 -10.39
N LYS A 208 -7.58 -4.93 -10.21
CA LYS A 208 -8.90 -4.32 -10.20
C LYS A 208 -8.83 -3.25 -9.13
N LEU A 209 -8.82 -1.99 -9.55
CA LEU A 209 -8.58 -0.88 -8.67
C LEU A 209 -9.88 -0.68 -7.90
N PHE A 210 -9.91 -1.21 -6.68
CA PHE A 210 -11.09 -1.14 -5.84
C PHE A 210 -11.24 0.28 -5.33
N LYS A 211 -12.40 0.86 -5.60
CA LYS A 211 -12.71 2.24 -5.25
C LYS A 211 -13.32 2.31 -3.86
N THR A 212 -12.93 3.32 -3.10
CA THR A 212 -13.45 3.57 -1.75
C THR A 212 -14.06 4.96 -1.65
N ILE A 213 -15.04 5.10 -0.74
CA ILE A 213 -15.41 6.40 -0.18
C ILE A 213 -15.01 6.46 1.29
N ASP A 214 -14.58 7.62 1.77
CA ASP A 214 -14.18 7.85 3.16
C ASP A 214 -15.13 8.84 3.84
N LEU A 215 -16.07 8.34 4.64
CA LEU A 215 -17.03 9.14 5.39
C LEU A 215 -16.49 9.44 6.79
N PHE A 216 -16.76 10.64 7.29
CA PHE A 216 -16.17 11.12 8.56
C PHE A 216 -14.64 11.04 8.51
N ALA A 217 -14.07 11.46 7.38
CA ALA A 217 -12.69 11.19 7.00
C ALA A 217 -11.67 11.83 7.96
N GLY A 218 -12.03 12.93 8.63
CA GLY A 218 -11.14 13.73 9.45
C GLY A 218 -9.88 14.11 8.67
N VAL A 219 -8.73 13.59 9.13
CA VAL A 219 -7.42 13.79 8.50
C VAL A 219 -6.97 12.60 7.64
N GLY A 220 -7.91 11.74 7.22
CA GLY A 220 -7.70 10.67 6.24
C GLY A 220 -6.95 9.44 6.77
N GLY A 221 -7.04 9.17 8.07
CA GLY A 221 -6.38 8.00 8.66
C GLY A 221 -6.92 6.67 8.11
N ILE A 222 -8.22 6.59 7.82
CA ILE A 222 -8.83 5.40 7.23
C ILE A 222 -8.44 5.27 5.76
N ARG A 223 -8.66 6.32 4.95
CA ARG A 223 -8.16 6.43 3.57
C ARG A 223 -6.71 5.95 3.43
N LEU A 224 -5.81 6.50 4.24
CA LEU A 224 -4.38 6.19 4.13
C LEU A 224 -4.09 4.71 4.39
N GLY A 225 -4.83 4.06 5.29
CA GLY A 225 -4.72 2.62 5.52
C GLY A 225 -5.10 1.80 4.28
N PHE A 226 -6.18 2.19 3.59
CA PHE A 226 -6.67 1.52 2.38
C PHE A 226 -5.80 1.81 1.14
N GLU A 227 -5.42 3.06 0.90
CA GLU A 227 -4.57 3.43 -0.24
C GLU A 227 -3.20 2.74 -0.19
N LYS A 228 -2.63 2.57 1.02
CA LYS A 228 -1.41 1.76 1.24
C LYS A 228 -1.56 0.27 0.92
N THR A 229 -2.76 -0.18 0.58
CA THR A 229 -3.04 -1.55 0.13
C THR A 229 -3.52 -1.61 -1.33
N GLY A 230 -3.52 -0.48 -2.04
CA GLY A 230 -3.86 -0.39 -3.46
C GLY A 230 -5.35 -0.17 -3.74
N PHE A 231 -6.13 0.32 -2.78
CA PHE A 231 -7.45 0.88 -3.05
C PHE A 231 -7.31 2.35 -3.51
N GLU A 232 -8.32 2.87 -4.20
CA GLU A 232 -8.38 4.27 -4.64
C GLU A 232 -9.55 4.98 -3.98
N THR A 233 -9.31 6.07 -3.25
CA THR A 233 -10.41 6.87 -2.69
C THR A 233 -10.98 7.84 -3.71
N VAL A 234 -12.26 7.69 -4.06
CA VAL A 234 -12.95 8.50 -5.07
C VAL A 234 -13.88 9.57 -4.48
N PHE A 235 -14.20 9.47 -3.20
CA PHE A 235 -14.94 10.51 -2.46
C PHE A 235 -14.52 10.50 -1.00
N ALA A 236 -14.44 11.68 -0.38
CA ALA A 236 -14.18 11.82 1.03
C ALA A 236 -15.00 12.97 1.62
N ASN A 237 -15.61 12.75 2.78
CA ASN A 237 -16.46 13.73 3.45
C ASN A 237 -16.15 13.84 4.94
N ASP A 238 -16.18 15.08 5.44
CA ASP A 238 -16.27 15.40 6.86
C ASP A 238 -17.08 16.70 7.01
N PHE A 239 -17.70 16.92 8.17
CA PHE A 239 -18.42 18.18 8.42
C PHE A 239 -17.51 19.28 8.98
N GLU A 240 -16.37 18.91 9.58
CA GLU A 240 -15.46 19.84 10.24
C GLU A 240 -14.51 20.48 9.23
N SER A 241 -14.73 21.77 8.95
CA SER A 241 -13.94 22.53 7.97
C SER A 241 -12.45 22.60 8.32
N GLN A 242 -12.10 22.59 9.62
CA GLN A 242 -10.71 22.64 10.06
C GLN A 242 -9.90 21.41 9.64
N CYS A 243 -10.53 20.26 9.41
CA CYS A 243 -9.82 19.07 8.93
C CYS A 243 -9.39 19.18 7.47
N LYS A 244 -10.07 20.03 6.67
CA LYS A 244 -9.85 20.18 5.23
C LYS A 244 -8.41 20.53 4.89
N ASP A 245 -7.85 21.55 5.52
CA ASP A 245 -6.49 21.99 5.19
C ASP A 245 -5.45 20.91 5.51
N THR A 246 -5.68 20.11 6.57
CA THR A 246 -4.77 19.02 6.94
C THR A 246 -4.91 17.85 5.97
N TYR A 247 -6.15 17.51 5.60
CA TYR A 247 -6.44 16.44 4.65
C TYR A 247 -5.89 16.78 3.25
N ASP A 248 -6.28 17.92 2.68
CA ASP A 248 -5.97 18.32 1.30
C ASP A 248 -4.47 18.57 1.08
N LEU A 249 -3.71 18.84 2.14
CA LEU A 249 -2.26 19.00 2.14
C LEU A 249 -1.50 17.66 2.01
N ASN A 250 -2.12 16.56 2.41
CA ASN A 250 -1.50 15.23 2.46
C ASN A 250 -2.02 14.27 1.39
N PHE A 251 -3.14 14.58 0.75
CA PHE A 251 -3.74 13.73 -0.27
C PHE A 251 -3.92 14.45 -1.60
N ASP A 252 -3.33 13.86 -2.64
CA ASP A 252 -3.53 14.25 -4.02
C ASP A 252 -4.82 13.64 -4.60
N GLY A 253 -5.33 14.22 -5.69
CA GLY A 253 -6.58 13.80 -6.31
C GLY A 253 -7.82 14.21 -5.51
N THR A 254 -8.47 13.24 -4.86
CA THR A 254 -9.73 13.43 -4.13
C THR A 254 -9.55 14.35 -2.92
N LYS A 255 -10.13 15.55 -2.99
CA LYS A 255 -10.16 16.55 -1.91
C LYS A 255 -11.29 16.29 -0.92
N LEU A 256 -11.16 16.79 0.31
CA LEU A 256 -12.19 16.67 1.33
C LEU A 256 -13.40 17.53 0.97
N PHE A 257 -14.56 16.88 0.83
CA PHE A 257 -15.84 17.53 0.68
C PHE A 257 -16.41 17.89 2.07
N VAL A 258 -16.36 19.18 2.41
CA VAL A 258 -16.81 19.67 3.72
C VAL A 258 -18.31 19.92 3.69
N GLU A 259 -19.09 19.00 4.25
CA GLU A 259 -20.54 19.11 4.35
C GLU A 259 -21.08 18.14 5.41
N ASP A 260 -22.25 18.46 5.96
CA ASP A 260 -23.02 17.52 6.77
C ASP A 260 -23.48 16.33 5.91
N ILE A 261 -23.16 15.11 6.33
CA ILE A 261 -23.54 13.87 5.64
C ILE A 261 -25.06 13.76 5.40
N GLN A 262 -25.88 14.37 6.26
CA GLN A 262 -27.34 14.39 6.12
C GLN A 262 -27.80 15.16 4.87
N LYS A 263 -26.98 16.08 4.37
CA LYS A 263 -27.26 16.86 3.15
C LYS A 263 -26.68 16.23 1.89
N ILE A 264 -25.87 15.17 2.02
CA ILE A 264 -25.30 14.46 0.89
C ILE A 264 -26.37 13.62 0.23
N ASN A 265 -26.65 13.93 -1.04
CA ASN A 265 -27.50 13.11 -1.88
C ASN A 265 -26.72 11.86 -2.33
N GLU A 266 -27.07 10.72 -1.75
CA GLU A 266 -26.46 9.42 -1.98
C GLU A 266 -26.47 8.99 -3.46
N LYS A 267 -27.45 9.44 -4.24
CA LYS A 267 -27.58 9.14 -5.67
C LYS A 267 -26.53 9.84 -6.53
N LYS A 268 -25.98 10.95 -6.04
CA LYS A 268 -24.94 11.74 -6.71
C LYS A 268 -23.53 11.29 -6.35
N LEU A 269 -23.38 10.37 -5.39
CA LEU A 269 -22.07 9.82 -5.04
C LEU A 269 -21.50 9.01 -6.22
N PRO A 270 -20.19 9.08 -6.48
CA PRO A 270 -19.55 8.23 -7.49
C PRO A 270 -19.74 6.75 -7.15
N ASP A 271 -19.51 5.88 -8.13
CA ASP A 271 -19.50 4.44 -7.86
C ASP A 271 -18.23 4.03 -7.10
N PHE A 272 -18.40 3.14 -6.13
CA PHE A 272 -17.34 2.63 -5.28
C PHE A 272 -17.60 1.18 -4.89
N ASP A 273 -16.51 0.46 -4.57
CA ASP A 273 -16.55 -0.93 -4.13
C ASP A 273 -16.67 -1.04 -2.61
N PHE A 274 -16.09 -0.12 -1.85
CA PHE A 274 -16.10 -0.13 -0.38
C PHE A 274 -16.47 1.22 0.24
N LEU A 275 -17.37 1.18 1.22
CA LEU A 275 -17.64 2.33 2.09
C LEU A 275 -16.76 2.26 3.33
N LEU A 276 -16.07 3.34 3.65
CA LEU A 276 -15.24 3.46 4.85
C LEU A 276 -15.83 4.53 5.78
N GLY A 277 -15.77 4.33 7.09
CA GLY A 277 -16.12 5.42 8.01
C GLY A 277 -15.90 5.16 9.49
N GLY A 278 -15.34 6.17 10.17
CA GLY A 278 -15.21 6.22 11.64
C GLY A 278 -16.32 7.07 12.24
N PHE A 279 -17.55 6.53 12.29
CA PHE A 279 -18.71 7.33 12.69
C PHE A 279 -18.72 7.62 14.20
N PRO A 280 -19.22 8.79 14.64
CA PRO A 280 -19.31 9.13 16.06
C PRO A 280 -20.20 8.15 16.86
N CYS A 281 -19.79 7.83 18.09
CA CYS A 281 -20.57 6.98 18.99
C CYS A 281 -21.76 7.76 19.59
N GLN A 282 -22.98 7.49 19.12
CA GLN A 282 -24.23 8.08 19.63
C GLN A 282 -25.21 7.00 20.11
N ALA A 283 -26.03 7.32 21.12
CA ALA A 283 -27.07 6.44 21.60
C ALA A 283 -28.27 6.40 20.63
N PHE A 284 -28.84 5.22 20.37
CA PHE A 284 -30.11 5.10 19.65
C PHE A 284 -31.29 5.32 20.61
N SER A 285 -32.26 6.16 20.24
CA SER A 285 -33.50 6.28 21.01
C SER A 285 -34.45 5.10 20.74
N ILE A 286 -35.08 4.55 21.78
CA ILE A 286 -36.03 3.42 21.71
C ILE A 286 -37.21 3.73 20.78
N ALA A 287 -37.63 5.00 20.73
CA ALA A 287 -38.72 5.45 19.86
C ALA A 287 -38.33 5.51 18.38
N GLY A 288 -37.04 5.61 18.03
CA GLY A 288 -36.56 5.58 16.63
C GLY A 288 -36.47 4.14 16.10
N TYR A 289 -36.15 3.19 16.96
CA TYR A 289 -36.08 1.76 16.62
C TYR A 289 -37.42 1.19 16.14
N ARG A 290 -38.56 1.59 16.76
CA ARG A 290 -39.89 1.08 16.38
C ARG A 290 -40.34 1.47 14.97
N GLN A 291 -39.68 2.43 14.31
CA GLN A 291 -40.01 2.89 12.96
C GLN A 291 -39.03 2.39 11.88
N GLY A 292 -37.94 1.69 12.27
CA GLY A 292 -36.97 1.12 11.33
C GLY A 292 -36.39 2.14 10.33
N PHE A 293 -36.09 1.69 9.10
CA PHE A 293 -35.73 2.56 7.97
C PHE A 293 -36.85 3.50 7.50
N HIS A 294 -38.06 3.36 8.04
CA HIS A 294 -39.25 4.10 7.66
C HIS A 294 -39.59 5.24 8.63
N ASP A 295 -38.64 5.64 9.50
CA ASP A 295 -38.81 6.84 10.32
C ASP A 295 -38.77 8.10 9.44
N GLU A 296 -39.96 8.56 9.02
CA GLU A 296 -40.18 9.81 8.29
C GLU A 296 -39.70 11.06 9.06
N LYS A 297 -39.33 10.94 10.35
CA LYS A 297 -38.89 12.08 11.18
C LYS A 297 -37.38 12.32 11.19
N GLY A 298 -36.59 11.62 10.36
CA GLY A 298 -35.18 11.98 10.12
C GLY A 298 -34.34 12.13 11.40
N ARG A 299 -34.45 11.17 12.32
CA ARG A 299 -33.76 11.26 13.63
C ARG A 299 -32.26 11.01 13.51
N GLY A 300 -31.52 12.05 13.11
CA GLY A 300 -30.17 12.52 13.52
C GLY A 300 -29.08 11.57 14.03
N ASN A 301 -29.11 10.26 13.79
CA ASN A 301 -28.02 9.35 14.13
C ASN A 301 -27.19 9.05 12.88
N LEU A 302 -25.92 9.45 12.92
CA LEU A 302 -24.98 9.38 11.79
C LEU A 302 -24.77 7.96 11.26
N PHE A 303 -25.05 6.92 12.05
CA PHE A 303 -25.06 5.54 11.54
C PHE A 303 -26.16 5.30 10.50
N TYR A 304 -27.34 5.89 10.65
CA TYR A 304 -28.41 5.72 9.67
C TYR A 304 -28.12 6.45 8.36
N ASP A 305 -27.32 7.52 8.37
CA ASP A 305 -26.81 8.13 7.15
C ASP A 305 -25.84 7.21 6.40
N VAL A 306 -24.99 6.48 7.13
CA VAL A 306 -24.17 5.40 6.53
C VAL A 306 -25.07 4.32 5.94
N ALA A 307 -26.07 3.86 6.69
CA ALA A 307 -27.01 2.83 6.25
C ALA A 307 -27.82 3.27 5.02
N ARG A 308 -28.23 4.54 4.94
CA ARG A 308 -28.88 5.15 3.76
C ARG A 308 -28.00 5.07 2.52
N ILE A 309 -26.72 5.44 2.63
CA ILE A 309 -25.77 5.34 1.52
C ILE A 309 -25.52 3.89 1.11
N LEU A 310 -25.36 2.98 2.07
CA LEU A 310 -25.24 1.53 1.79
C LEU A 310 -26.46 0.99 1.07
N LYS A 311 -27.67 1.40 1.51
CA LYS A 311 -28.94 0.98 0.90
C LYS A 311 -29.03 1.39 -0.56
N GLU A 312 -28.68 2.63 -0.89
CA GLU A 312 -28.74 3.15 -2.27
C GLU A 312 -27.62 2.59 -3.15
N LYS A 313 -26.36 2.64 -2.69
CA LYS A 313 -25.19 2.35 -3.53
C LYS A 313 -24.82 0.87 -3.57
N GLN A 314 -25.26 0.08 -2.58
CA GLN A 314 -25.04 -1.37 -2.51
C GLN A 314 -23.59 -1.80 -2.85
N PRO A 315 -22.56 -1.20 -2.23
CA PRO A 315 -21.16 -1.54 -2.48
C PRO A 315 -20.85 -3.01 -2.18
N MET A 316 -19.71 -3.50 -2.69
CA MET A 316 -19.21 -4.85 -2.41
C MET A 316 -19.06 -5.12 -0.91
N GLY A 317 -18.62 -4.12 -0.16
CA GLY A 317 -18.48 -4.21 1.28
C GLY A 317 -18.29 -2.85 1.97
N PHE A 318 -18.00 -2.90 3.26
CA PHE A 318 -17.69 -1.72 4.06
C PHE A 318 -16.71 -2.04 5.19
N MET A 319 -16.06 -1.01 5.71
CA MET A 319 -15.37 -1.04 7.00
C MET A 319 -15.77 0.16 7.84
N LEU A 320 -16.37 -0.12 9.00
CA LEU A 320 -16.70 0.89 10.00
C LEU A 320 -15.80 0.76 11.23
N GLU A 321 -15.46 1.89 11.85
CA GLU A 321 -14.69 1.96 13.09
C GLU A 321 -15.48 2.68 14.18
N ASN A 322 -15.31 2.23 15.44
CA ASN A 322 -15.87 2.92 16.59
C ASN A 322 -15.09 2.61 17.89
N VAL A 323 -15.48 3.24 19.00
CA VAL A 323 -14.93 2.97 20.34
C VAL A 323 -15.24 1.55 20.82
N LYS A 324 -14.31 0.94 21.56
CA LYS A 324 -14.47 -0.45 22.07
C LYS A 324 -15.77 -0.66 22.87
N ASN A 325 -16.23 0.37 23.57
CA ASN A 325 -17.38 0.31 24.46
C ASN A 325 -18.71 0.21 23.71
N LEU A 326 -18.73 0.37 22.38
CA LEU A 326 -19.93 0.24 21.57
C LEU A 326 -20.65 -1.10 21.83
N LYS A 327 -19.90 -2.20 22.00
CA LYS A 327 -20.46 -3.54 22.32
C LYS A 327 -21.25 -3.59 23.62
N GLY A 328 -20.88 -2.79 24.63
CA GLY A 328 -21.56 -2.72 25.92
C GLY A 328 -22.55 -1.57 26.04
N HIS A 329 -22.60 -0.69 25.04
CA HIS A 329 -23.42 0.52 25.07
C HIS A 329 -24.91 0.19 25.09
N ASP A 330 -25.67 0.86 25.97
CA ASP A 330 -27.09 0.58 26.22
C ASP A 330 -27.37 -0.93 26.44
N LYS A 331 -26.56 -1.57 27.29
CA LYS A 331 -26.63 -3.01 27.59
C LYS A 331 -26.52 -3.89 26.33
N GLY A 332 -25.76 -3.44 25.33
CA GLY A 332 -25.51 -4.14 24.06
C GLY A 332 -26.57 -3.89 22.98
N LYS A 333 -27.66 -3.18 23.28
CA LYS A 333 -28.73 -2.90 22.31
C LYS A 333 -28.24 -2.08 21.12
N THR A 334 -27.42 -1.07 21.36
CA THR A 334 -26.88 -0.19 20.30
C THR A 334 -26.08 -0.99 19.28
N PHE A 335 -25.17 -1.85 19.75
CA PHE A 335 -24.36 -2.68 18.86
C PHE A 335 -25.21 -3.70 18.11
N LYS A 336 -26.19 -4.32 18.78
CA LYS A 336 -27.13 -5.25 18.14
C LYS A 336 -27.89 -4.56 17.00
N ILE A 337 -28.48 -3.39 17.25
CA ILE A 337 -29.20 -2.61 16.23
C ILE A 337 -28.32 -2.33 15.02
N ILE A 338 -27.05 -1.96 15.23
CA ILE A 338 -26.10 -1.72 14.13
C ILE A 338 -25.92 -2.99 13.29
N ILE A 339 -25.67 -4.14 13.92
CA ILE A 339 -25.47 -5.40 13.20
C ILE A 339 -26.74 -5.83 12.47
N ASP A 340 -27.89 -5.87 13.16
CA ASP A 340 -29.18 -6.23 12.59
C ASP A 340 -29.49 -5.34 11.36
N THR A 341 -29.27 -4.03 11.46
CA THR A 341 -29.48 -3.07 10.35
C THR A 341 -28.58 -3.37 9.15
N LEU A 342 -27.30 -3.71 9.37
CA LEU A 342 -26.36 -4.01 8.29
C LEU A 342 -26.69 -5.36 7.63
N GLU A 343 -27.15 -6.33 8.40
CA GLU A 343 -27.60 -7.64 7.91
C GLU A 343 -28.92 -7.53 7.12
N ASP A 344 -29.87 -6.71 7.57
CA ASP A 344 -31.12 -6.39 6.87
C ASP A 344 -30.87 -5.71 5.51
N LEU A 345 -29.74 -5.00 5.36
CA LEU A 345 -29.29 -4.43 4.09
C LEU A 345 -28.63 -5.46 3.15
N GLY A 346 -28.52 -6.73 3.56
CA GLY A 346 -27.95 -7.81 2.77
C GLY A 346 -26.45 -8.02 2.92
N TYR A 347 -25.83 -7.52 4.00
CA TYR A 347 -24.40 -7.73 4.28
C TYR A 347 -24.17 -8.82 5.31
N HIS A 348 -23.12 -9.61 5.10
CA HIS A 348 -22.59 -10.54 6.10
C HIS A 348 -21.49 -9.86 6.90
N VAL A 349 -21.64 -9.76 8.22
CA VAL A 349 -20.84 -8.87 9.07
C VAL A 349 -19.96 -9.62 10.06
N LYS A 350 -18.68 -9.22 10.18
CA LYS A 350 -17.78 -9.62 11.27
C LYS A 350 -17.33 -8.38 12.05
N SER A 351 -17.15 -8.52 13.36
CA SER A 351 -16.60 -7.44 14.20
C SER A 351 -15.53 -7.93 15.18
N LYS A 352 -14.51 -7.11 15.43
CA LYS A 352 -13.45 -7.41 16.40
C LYS A 352 -12.90 -6.13 17.02
N VAL A 353 -12.58 -6.20 18.32
CA VAL A 353 -11.83 -5.13 19.00
C VAL A 353 -10.36 -5.38 18.76
N LEU A 354 -9.64 -4.39 18.22
CA LEU A 354 -8.21 -4.45 17.94
C LEU A 354 -7.50 -3.36 18.74
N ASN A 355 -6.35 -3.72 19.32
CA ASN A 355 -5.46 -2.79 20.00
C ASN A 355 -4.31 -2.34 19.09
N SER A 356 -4.04 -1.03 19.01
CA SER A 356 -2.96 -0.44 18.21
C SER A 356 -1.57 -1.04 18.47
N MET A 357 -1.24 -1.38 19.71
CA MET A 357 0.03 -2.03 20.04
C MET A 357 0.13 -3.49 19.63
N GLU A 358 -1.00 -4.19 19.51
CA GLU A 358 -1.05 -5.62 19.20
C GLU A 358 -1.28 -5.88 17.71
N TYR A 359 -1.91 -4.97 16.98
CA TYR A 359 -2.27 -5.18 15.57
C TYR A 359 -1.63 -4.17 14.62
N GLY A 360 -1.06 -3.08 15.14
CA GLY A 360 -0.45 -2.03 14.34
C GLY A 360 1.06 -1.87 14.52
N ASN A 361 1.67 -2.57 15.49
CA ASN A 361 3.05 -2.29 15.96
C ASN A 361 3.26 -0.79 16.22
N VAL A 362 2.29 -0.17 16.91
CA VAL A 362 2.31 1.24 17.30
C VAL A 362 2.32 1.28 18.82
N PRO A 363 3.24 2.01 19.48
CA PRO A 363 3.38 2.03 20.93
C PRO A 363 2.26 2.86 21.60
N GLN A 364 1.00 2.56 21.29
CA GLN A 364 -0.18 3.20 21.83
C GLN A 364 -1.14 2.13 22.33
N ASN A 365 -1.60 2.26 23.58
CA ASN A 365 -2.72 1.46 24.07
C ASN A 365 -4.03 2.14 23.65
N ARG A 366 -4.57 1.69 22.51
CA ARG A 366 -5.81 2.18 21.92
C ARG A 366 -6.59 1.02 21.34
N GLU A 367 -7.72 0.72 21.97
CA GLU A 367 -8.64 -0.33 21.54
C GLU A 367 -9.82 0.28 20.81
N ARG A 368 -10.13 -0.28 19.64
CA ARG A 368 -11.24 0.14 18.78
C ARG A 368 -11.94 -1.06 18.19
N ILE A 369 -13.25 -0.96 18.03
CA ILE A 369 -14.03 -1.97 17.32
C ILE A 369 -14.00 -1.66 15.83
N TYR A 370 -13.70 -2.69 15.05
CA TYR A 370 -13.80 -2.67 13.60
C TYR A 370 -14.94 -3.59 13.19
N ILE A 371 -15.81 -3.10 12.31
CA ILE A 371 -16.97 -3.80 11.78
C ILE A 371 -16.77 -3.88 10.26
N VAL A 372 -16.64 -5.09 9.74
CA VAL A 372 -16.40 -5.34 8.31
C VAL A 372 -17.57 -6.15 7.77
N GLY A 373 -18.17 -5.68 6.69
CA GLY A 373 -19.28 -6.35 6.02
C GLY A 373 -19.01 -6.59 4.55
N PHE A 374 -19.49 -7.71 4.03
CA PHE A 374 -19.45 -8.06 2.60
C PHE A 374 -20.83 -8.46 2.13
N ARG A 375 -21.20 -8.01 0.92
CA ARG A 375 -22.45 -8.45 0.29
C ARG A 375 -22.35 -9.88 -0.23
N ASP A 376 -21.17 -10.28 -0.72
CA ASP A 376 -20.91 -11.66 -1.15
C ASP A 376 -20.46 -12.52 0.04
N LYS A 377 -21.24 -13.57 0.33
CA LYS A 377 -20.95 -14.53 1.40
C LYS A 377 -19.58 -15.19 1.27
N ARG A 378 -19.06 -15.40 0.05
CA ARG A 378 -17.74 -16.03 -0.18
C ARG A 378 -16.61 -15.15 0.33
N HIS A 379 -16.70 -13.83 0.13
CA HIS A 379 -15.71 -12.88 0.68
C HIS A 379 -15.79 -12.85 2.21
N TYR A 380 -17.01 -12.88 2.77
CA TYR A 380 -17.21 -12.98 4.21
C TYR A 380 -16.56 -14.25 4.79
N GLU A 381 -16.73 -15.41 4.16
CA GLU A 381 -16.16 -16.68 4.62
C GLU A 381 -14.63 -16.66 4.56
N LYS A 382 -14.04 -16.12 3.48
CA LYS A 382 -12.58 -15.95 3.32
C LYS A 382 -11.99 -14.92 4.29
N PHE A 383 -12.73 -13.88 4.68
CA PHE A 383 -12.22 -12.79 5.50
C PHE A 383 -11.94 -13.22 6.94
N SER A 384 -10.75 -12.90 7.44
CA SER A 384 -10.40 -12.97 8.85
C SER A 384 -9.73 -11.69 9.29
N PHE A 385 -9.98 -11.24 10.52
CA PHE A 385 -9.25 -10.09 11.07
C PHE A 385 -7.76 -10.42 11.19
N PRO A 386 -6.86 -9.41 11.11
CA PRO A 386 -5.42 -9.65 11.17
C PRO A 386 -5.02 -10.36 12.47
N SER A 387 -3.92 -11.10 12.40
CA SER A 387 -3.26 -11.69 13.56
C SER A 387 -2.48 -10.64 14.34
N THR A 388 -2.23 -10.91 15.62
CA THR A 388 -1.41 -10.01 16.45
C THR A 388 0.05 -10.01 15.98
N VAL A 389 0.71 -8.88 16.15
CA VAL A 389 2.12 -8.65 15.90
C VAL A 389 2.82 -8.24 17.18
N ARG A 390 4.12 -8.54 17.29
CA ARG A 390 4.94 -8.09 18.41
C ARG A 390 5.18 -6.57 18.31
N LEU A 391 4.98 -5.85 19.41
CA LEU A 391 5.40 -4.46 19.52
C LEU A 391 6.93 -4.38 19.55
N THR A 392 7.52 -3.75 18.54
CA THR A 392 8.97 -3.51 18.44
C THR A 392 9.32 -2.02 18.48
N LYS A 393 8.37 -1.14 18.18
CA LYS A 393 8.55 0.32 18.25
C LYS A 393 8.40 0.84 19.68
N LYS A 394 9.22 1.82 20.03
CA LYS A 394 9.12 2.59 21.28
C LYS A 394 8.55 3.98 21.00
N ILE A 395 8.02 4.63 22.04
CA ILE A 395 7.56 6.03 21.93
C ILE A 395 8.69 6.96 21.51
N THR A 396 9.90 6.72 22.03
CA THR A 396 11.10 7.50 21.72
C THR A 396 11.41 7.54 20.22
N ASP A 397 11.07 6.49 19.48
CA ASP A 397 11.31 6.39 18.03
C ASP A 397 10.40 7.33 17.21
N LEU A 398 9.35 7.85 17.84
CA LEU A 398 8.32 8.68 17.21
C LEU A 398 8.44 10.17 17.60
N LEU A 399 9.34 10.49 18.53
CA LEU A 399 9.54 11.86 19.01
C LEU A 399 10.28 12.72 17.98
N GLU A 400 10.05 14.01 18.03
CA GLU A 400 10.83 14.99 17.26
C GLU A 400 12.17 15.26 17.94
N GLU A 401 13.23 15.35 17.14
CA GLU A 401 14.57 15.69 17.63
C GLU A 401 14.66 17.15 18.10
N THR A 402 14.00 18.05 17.37
CA THR A 402 13.97 19.48 17.66
C THR A 402 12.52 19.91 17.91
N VAL A 403 12.27 20.43 19.11
CA VAL A 403 10.94 20.87 19.56
C VAL A 403 11.02 22.30 20.08
N ASP A 404 10.02 23.10 19.70
CA ASP A 404 9.82 24.49 20.13
C ASP A 404 9.59 24.60 21.65
N GLU A 405 10.19 25.61 22.27
CA GLU A 405 10.07 25.93 23.70
C GLU A 405 8.61 26.06 24.18
N LYS A 406 7.68 26.44 23.29
CA LYS A 406 6.25 26.54 23.64
C LYS A 406 5.64 25.24 24.16
N TYR A 407 6.19 24.08 23.78
CA TYR A 407 5.70 22.77 24.23
C TYR A 407 6.22 22.37 25.62
N TYR A 408 7.28 23.02 26.11
CA TYR A 408 7.88 22.73 27.40
C TYR A 408 7.08 23.36 28.53
N TYR A 409 7.12 22.70 29.68
CA TYR A 409 6.56 23.19 30.92
C TYR A 409 7.57 24.00 31.74
N ASN A 410 8.84 24.09 31.32
CA ASN A 410 9.87 24.87 31.99
C ASN A 410 9.36 26.29 32.34
N GLY A 411 9.40 26.66 33.62
CA GLY A 411 8.92 27.97 34.11
C GLY A 411 7.40 28.16 34.16
N LYS A 412 6.58 27.19 33.72
CA LYS A 412 5.10 27.26 33.78
C LYS A 412 4.57 26.78 35.14
N PRO A 413 3.41 27.28 35.62
CA PRO A 413 2.85 26.88 36.92
C PRO A 413 2.74 25.36 37.11
N LEU A 414 2.35 24.64 36.06
CA LEU A 414 2.18 23.19 36.10
C LEU A 414 3.49 22.44 36.37
N TYR A 415 4.64 22.99 36.01
CA TYR A 415 5.96 22.34 36.20
C TYR A 415 6.24 21.97 37.65
N LYS A 416 5.81 22.82 38.60
CA LYS A 416 5.99 22.58 40.04
C LYS A 416 5.34 21.28 40.50
N HIS A 417 4.29 20.85 39.81
CA HIS A 417 3.57 19.61 40.08
C HIS A 417 4.05 18.41 39.24
N LEU A 418 4.92 18.64 38.24
CA LEU A 418 5.40 17.59 37.34
C LEU A 418 6.82 17.14 37.65
N LYS A 419 7.68 18.05 38.13
CA LYS A 419 9.14 17.85 38.21
C LYS A 419 9.59 16.62 39.01
N ASP A 420 8.86 16.27 40.06
CA ASP A 420 9.25 15.19 40.99
C ASP A 420 8.70 13.83 40.52
N ASP A 421 7.60 13.83 39.76
CA ASP A 421 6.95 12.61 39.25
C ASP A 421 7.39 12.24 37.81
N VAL A 422 7.65 13.23 36.96
CA VAL A 422 8.04 13.04 35.56
C VAL A 422 9.56 12.93 35.47
N THR A 423 10.09 11.75 35.74
CA THR A 423 11.54 11.53 35.91
C THR A 423 12.16 10.65 34.83
N ASN A 424 11.47 9.59 34.40
CA ASN A 424 11.91 8.64 33.37
C ASN A 424 11.65 9.18 31.95
N ARG A 425 12.65 9.08 31.07
CA ARG A 425 12.62 9.54 29.68
C ARG A 425 12.02 8.52 28.70
N GLU A 426 11.81 7.28 29.12
CA GLU A 426 11.29 6.20 28.28
C GLU A 426 9.78 5.95 28.46
N THR A 427 9.13 6.67 29.38
CA THR A 427 7.72 6.50 29.71
C THR A 427 6.88 7.74 29.39
N VAL A 428 5.58 7.52 29.26
CA VAL A 428 4.59 8.58 28.98
C VAL A 428 3.75 8.81 30.22
N TYR A 429 3.45 10.07 30.51
CA TYR A 429 2.74 10.51 31.70
C TYR A 429 1.44 11.21 31.35
N GLN A 430 0.51 11.23 32.30
CA GLN A 430 -0.74 11.98 32.21
C GLN A 430 -0.96 12.82 33.46
N TRP A 431 -1.23 14.11 33.29
CA TRP A 431 -1.71 14.95 34.37
C TRP A 431 -3.19 14.69 34.65
N ARG A 432 -3.52 14.28 35.88
CA ARG A 432 -4.86 13.87 36.34
C ARG A 432 -5.41 14.84 37.39
N ARG A 433 -5.48 16.14 37.08
CA ARG A 433 -5.97 17.26 37.92
C ARG A 433 -5.26 17.45 39.28
N LYS A 434 -4.97 16.38 40.01
CA LYS A 434 -4.35 16.35 41.33
C LYS A 434 -3.02 15.59 41.37
N TYR A 435 -2.77 14.69 40.42
CA TYR A 435 -1.58 13.83 40.43
C TYR A 435 -1.07 13.51 39.01
N VAL A 436 0.18 13.07 38.91
CA VAL A 436 0.78 12.56 37.68
C VAL A 436 0.64 11.04 37.63
N ARG A 437 0.17 10.51 36.50
CA ARG A 437 0.13 9.06 36.24
C ARG A 437 1.19 8.67 35.24
N GLU A 438 2.18 7.89 35.65
CA GLU A 438 3.14 7.24 34.75
C GLU A 438 2.53 6.01 34.08
N ASN A 439 2.77 5.83 32.78
CA ASN A 439 2.51 4.58 32.09
C ASN A 439 3.76 3.69 32.05
N LYS A 440 3.86 2.77 33.02
CA LYS A 440 4.98 1.85 33.18
C LYS A 440 5.18 0.86 32.03
N LYS A 441 4.21 0.72 31.12
CA LYS A 441 4.34 -0.12 29.91
C LYS A 441 5.13 0.57 28.78
N GLY A 442 5.54 1.84 28.95
CA GLY A 442 6.29 2.58 27.92
C GLY A 442 5.49 2.93 26.66
N VAL A 443 4.16 2.80 26.72
CA VAL A 443 3.25 3.11 25.60
C VAL A 443 2.46 4.39 25.86
N CYS A 444 2.09 5.09 24.79
CA CYS A 444 1.18 6.21 24.88
C CYS A 444 -0.23 5.70 25.24
N PRO A 445 -0.94 6.34 26.19
CA PRO A 445 -2.37 6.09 26.36
C PRO A 445 -3.15 6.53 25.12
N THR A 446 -4.41 6.13 25.02
CA THR A 446 -5.31 6.61 23.96
C THR A 446 -5.32 8.14 23.92
N LEU A 447 -4.96 8.71 22.76
CA LEU A 447 -5.15 10.14 22.48
C LEU A 447 -6.64 10.44 22.33
N THR A 448 -7.10 11.57 22.86
CA THR A 448 -8.52 11.95 22.89
C THR A 448 -8.74 13.33 22.29
N ALA A 449 -9.87 13.54 21.63
CA ALA A 449 -10.13 14.80 20.90
C ALA A 449 -10.33 16.03 21.78
N ASN A 450 -10.63 15.84 23.07
CA ASN A 450 -10.72 16.91 24.07
C ASN A 450 -9.35 17.26 24.70
N MET A 451 -8.25 16.70 24.20
CA MET A 451 -6.93 16.97 24.76
C MET A 451 -6.47 18.39 24.41
N GLY A 452 -5.98 19.14 25.40
CA GLY A 452 -5.54 20.53 25.21
C GLY A 452 -6.66 21.58 25.22
N MET A 453 -7.93 21.18 25.39
CA MET A 453 -9.11 22.06 25.49
C MET A 453 -9.68 22.15 26.92
N GLY A 454 -8.86 21.95 27.95
CA GLY A 454 -9.29 21.99 29.35
C GLY A 454 -9.96 20.70 29.89
N GLY A 455 -10.21 19.71 29.03
CA GLY A 455 -10.72 18.39 29.40
C GLY A 455 -9.61 17.43 29.83
N HIS A 456 -8.94 16.83 28.84
CA HIS A 456 -7.77 15.97 29.05
C HIS A 456 -6.48 16.73 28.76
N ASN A 457 -5.40 16.37 29.43
CA ASN A 457 -4.08 16.87 29.09
C ASN A 457 -3.50 16.07 27.94
N VAL A 458 -2.82 16.75 27.03
CA VAL A 458 -1.93 16.10 26.06
C VAL A 458 -0.90 15.28 26.85
N PRO A 459 -0.58 14.04 26.44
CA PRO A 459 0.38 13.22 27.18
C PRO A 459 1.71 13.94 27.35
N ILE A 460 2.32 13.74 28.52
CA ILE A 460 3.51 14.43 28.99
C ILE A 460 4.68 13.45 28.89
N ILE A 461 5.84 13.95 28.50
CA ILE A 461 7.09 13.21 28.46
C ILE A 461 8.24 14.06 29.01
N LYS A 462 9.40 13.44 29.20
CA LYS A 462 10.65 14.12 29.52
C LYS A 462 11.69 13.79 28.47
N ASP A 463 12.37 14.80 27.97
CA ASP A 463 13.52 14.64 27.09
C ASP A 463 14.79 15.26 27.71
N LYS A 464 15.79 15.58 26.87
CA LYS A 464 17.04 16.20 27.30
C LYS A 464 16.85 17.65 27.76
N LYS A 465 15.91 18.40 27.19
CA LYS A 465 15.66 19.82 27.47
C LYS A 465 14.70 20.03 28.64
N GLY A 466 13.77 19.11 28.89
CA GLY A 466 12.90 19.20 30.06
C GLY A 466 11.62 18.39 29.96
N ILE A 467 10.62 18.80 30.74
CA ILE A 467 9.29 18.20 30.76
C ILE A 467 8.42 18.94 29.75
N ARG A 468 7.79 18.20 28.84
CA ARG A 468 6.94 18.78 27.79
C ARG A 468 5.75 17.90 27.48
N LYS A 469 4.77 18.47 26.79
CA LYS A 469 3.72 17.69 26.14
C LYS A 469 4.21 17.16 24.80
N LEU A 470 3.58 16.08 24.31
CA LEU A 470 3.72 15.66 22.93
C LEU A 470 3.30 16.79 21.99
N THR A 471 3.98 16.95 20.86
CA THR A 471 3.58 17.88 19.81
C THR A 471 2.43 17.29 18.97
N PRO A 472 1.74 18.10 18.14
CA PRO A 472 0.75 17.56 17.22
C PRO A 472 1.34 16.57 16.21
N LEU A 473 2.57 16.78 15.73
CA LEU A 473 3.24 15.87 14.79
C LEU A 473 3.59 14.54 15.46
N GLU A 474 4.07 14.57 16.70
CA GLU A 474 4.30 13.35 17.48
C GLU A 474 2.99 12.60 17.74
N CYS A 475 1.88 13.30 17.97
CA CYS A 475 0.55 12.69 18.07
C CYS A 475 0.15 11.97 16.77
N ALA A 476 0.41 12.58 15.61
CA ALA A 476 0.18 11.95 14.31
C ALA A 476 1.05 10.69 14.15
N ARG A 477 2.34 10.76 14.46
CA ARG A 477 3.27 9.61 14.40
C ARG A 477 2.86 8.48 15.34
N ILE A 478 2.38 8.81 16.54
CA ILE A 478 1.83 7.85 17.51
C ILE A 478 0.51 7.21 17.04
N GLN A 479 -0.19 7.80 16.07
CA GLN A 479 -1.29 7.13 15.37
C GLN A 479 -0.84 6.37 14.11
N GLY A 480 0.46 6.37 13.82
CA GLY A 480 1.06 5.67 12.69
C GLY A 480 0.92 6.41 11.36
N PHE A 481 0.66 7.72 11.38
CA PHE A 481 0.83 8.55 10.20
C PHE A 481 2.32 8.59 9.78
N PRO A 482 2.61 8.79 8.48
CA PRO A 482 3.98 8.87 7.96
C PRO A 482 4.83 9.93 8.68
N MET A 483 6.15 9.70 8.77
CA MET A 483 7.06 10.66 9.41
C MET A 483 7.10 12.02 8.71
N ASN A 484 6.80 12.04 7.41
CA ASN A 484 6.70 13.22 6.55
C ASN A 484 5.25 13.75 6.40
N TYR A 485 4.30 13.30 7.24
CA TYR A 485 2.94 13.83 7.24
C TYR A 485 2.95 15.32 7.58
N LYS A 486 2.30 16.12 6.75
CA LYS A 486 2.39 17.59 6.79
C LYS A 486 1.29 18.16 7.68
N LEU A 487 1.64 19.16 8.49
CA LEU A 487 0.68 19.92 9.29
C LEU A 487 0.51 21.33 8.71
N PRO A 488 -0.73 21.83 8.55
CA PRO A 488 -0.97 23.18 8.06
C PRO A 488 -0.54 24.23 9.09
N LYS A 489 0.11 25.30 8.63
CA LYS A 489 0.64 26.38 9.50
C LYS A 489 -0.45 27.32 10.02
N ASN A 490 -1.61 27.38 9.37
CA ASN A 490 -2.74 28.25 9.71
C ASN A 490 -3.71 27.63 10.73
N ILE A 491 -3.45 26.41 11.21
CA ILE A 491 -4.29 25.74 12.21
C ILE A 491 -3.62 25.78 13.59
N SER A 492 -4.41 26.08 14.62
CA SER A 492 -3.94 26.08 16.01
C SER A 492 -3.55 24.66 16.50
N ASP A 493 -2.56 24.58 17.40
CA ASP A 493 -2.17 23.31 18.03
C ASP A 493 -3.37 22.59 18.66
N SER A 494 -4.30 23.32 19.30
CA SER A 494 -5.50 22.74 19.92
C SER A 494 -6.40 22.04 18.91
N ALA A 495 -6.59 22.62 17.72
CA ALA A 495 -7.37 22.00 16.65
C ALA A 495 -6.64 20.77 16.07
N LEU A 496 -5.32 20.84 15.89
CA LEU A 496 -4.52 19.68 15.46
C LEU A 496 -4.57 18.52 16.48
N TYR A 497 -4.52 18.82 17.78
CA TYR A 497 -4.72 17.82 18.82
C TYR A 497 -6.12 17.18 18.75
N LYS A 498 -7.18 17.96 18.50
CA LYS A 498 -8.53 17.44 18.31
C LYS A 498 -8.58 16.45 17.13
N GLN A 499 -7.98 16.82 16.01
CA GLN A 499 -7.91 15.99 14.80
C GLN A 499 -7.25 14.63 15.07
N PHE A 500 -6.03 14.62 15.63
CA PHE A 500 -5.33 13.36 15.95
C PHE A 500 -5.93 12.63 17.16
N GLY A 501 -6.68 13.31 18.03
CA GLY A 501 -7.46 12.63 19.06
C GLY A 501 -8.63 11.82 18.50
N ASN A 502 -9.29 12.35 17.46
CA ASN A 502 -10.43 11.72 16.77
C ASN A 502 -10.01 10.70 15.71
N SER A 503 -8.83 10.85 15.12
CA SER A 503 -8.35 9.96 14.07
C SER A 503 -8.07 8.53 14.56
N VAL A 504 -7.78 7.64 13.61
CA VAL A 504 -7.59 6.19 13.78
C VAL A 504 -6.11 5.80 13.75
N THR A 505 -5.79 4.56 14.13
CA THR A 505 -4.43 4.04 13.97
C THR A 505 -4.24 3.48 12.56
N VAL A 506 -3.48 4.20 11.72
CA VAL A 506 -3.28 3.89 10.29
C VAL A 506 -2.77 2.47 10.06
N PRO A 507 -1.75 1.94 10.78
CA PRO A 507 -1.29 0.57 10.59
C PRO A 507 -2.33 -0.51 10.91
N VAL A 508 -3.23 -0.28 11.86
CA VAL A 508 -4.32 -1.23 12.16
C VAL A 508 -5.32 -1.24 11.00
N VAL A 509 -5.70 -0.06 10.50
CA VAL A 509 -6.56 0.03 9.31
C VAL A 509 -5.90 -0.65 8.12
N GLN A 510 -4.62 -0.40 7.88
CA GLN A 510 -3.86 -1.06 6.82
C GLN A 510 -3.88 -2.59 6.96
N ALA A 511 -3.70 -3.12 8.18
CA ALA A 511 -3.75 -4.55 8.44
C ALA A 511 -5.14 -5.15 8.14
N VAL A 512 -6.22 -4.45 8.50
CA VAL A 512 -7.60 -4.84 8.17
C VAL A 512 -7.84 -4.77 6.65
N ALA A 513 -7.43 -3.69 6.00
CA ALA A 513 -7.58 -3.49 4.55
C ALA A 513 -6.85 -4.57 3.74
N ARG A 514 -5.66 -5.02 4.17
CA ARG A 514 -4.96 -6.17 3.55
C ARG A 514 -5.77 -7.46 3.62
N GLN A 515 -6.42 -7.72 4.76
CA GLN A 515 -7.27 -8.91 4.90
C GLN A 515 -8.55 -8.81 4.07
N ILE A 516 -9.13 -7.61 3.97
CA ILE A 516 -10.26 -7.33 3.06
C ILE A 516 -9.83 -7.61 1.62
N LYS A 517 -8.70 -7.05 1.17
CA LYS A 517 -8.17 -7.25 -0.18
C LYS A 517 -7.95 -8.73 -0.49
N LYS A 518 -7.28 -9.46 0.42
CA LYS A 518 -7.07 -10.91 0.30
C LYS A 518 -8.38 -11.72 0.19
N ALA A 519 -9.46 -11.24 0.80
CA ALA A 519 -10.74 -11.94 0.78
C ALA A 519 -11.53 -11.74 -0.52
N ILE A 520 -11.32 -10.61 -1.21
CA ILE A 520 -12.02 -10.24 -2.45
C ILE A 520 -11.22 -10.58 -3.72
N GLU A 521 -9.94 -10.90 -3.56
CA GLU A 521 -9.09 -11.57 -4.55
C GLU A 521 -9.22 -13.11 -4.43
#